data_AF-A0AAD1P2L8-F1
#
_entry.id   AF-A0AAD1P2L8-F1
#
_cell.length_a   1.000
_cell.length_b   1.000
_cell.length_c   1.000
_cell.angle_alpha   90.00
_cell.angle_beta   90.00
_cell.angle_gamma   90.00
#
_symmetry.space_group_name_H-M   'P 1'
#
loop_
_entity.id
_entity.type
_entity.pdbx_description
1 polymer ?
#
loop_
_entity_poly.entity_id
_entity_poly.type
_entity_poly.pdbx_seq_one_letter_code
_entity_poly.pdbx_strand_id
1 'polypeptide(L)' 'MQYQGAATRFELKLVGGEKLLVSQANLTGEMLPTTLSPGQQVMASWSRDVMVPLVEER' A
#
# COMPACT_ATOMS: atom_id res chain seq x y z
N MET A 1 -2.74 -6.39 -8.85
CA MET A 1 -1.84 -5.24 -9.11
C MET A 1 -2.42 -4.46 -10.27
N GLN A 2 -2.61 -3.14 -10.13
CA GLN A 2 -3.01 -2.26 -11.23
C GLN A 2 -1.96 -1.19 -11.44
N TYR A 3 -1.56 -0.98 -12.68
CA TYR A 3 -0.60 0.05 -13.07
C TYR A 3 -1.35 1.30 -13.57
N GLN A 4 -1.04 2.48 -13.02
CA GLN A 4 -1.66 3.75 -13.43
C GLN A 4 -0.60 4.82 -13.72
N GLY A 5 0.35 4.53 -14.61
CA GLY A 5 1.37 5.47 -15.08
C GLY A 5 2.38 5.89 -14.00
N ALA A 6 1.98 6.76 -13.09
CA ALA A 6 2.83 7.32 -12.02
C ALA A 6 2.83 6.52 -10.71
N ALA A 7 1.92 5.54 -10.56
CA ALA A 7 1.83 4.72 -9.35
C ALA A 7 1.39 3.28 -9.62
N THR A 8 1.78 2.39 -8.72
CA THR A 8 1.31 1.00 -8.62
C THR A 8 0.33 0.89 -7.46
N ARG A 9 -0.82 0.27 -7.71
CA ARG A 9 -1.85 0.02 -6.69
C ARG A 9 -1.85 -1.43 -6.21
N PHE A 10 -1.86 -1.56 -4.89
CA PHE A 10 -2.00 -2.82 -4.16
C PHE A 10 -3.31 -2.82 -3.38
N GLU A 11 -4.02 -3.94 -3.46
CA GLU A 11 -5.13 -4.26 -2.55
C GLU A 11 -4.60 -5.30 -1.55
N LEU A 12 -4.60 -4.95 -0.27
CA LEU A 12 -4.19 -5.84 0.82
C LEU A 12 -5.43 -6.27 1.58
N LYS A 13 -5.53 -7.56 1.89
CA LYS A 13 -6.55 -8.09 2.80
C LYS A 13 -5.99 -8.04 4.23
N LEU A 14 -6.65 -7.32 5.12
CA LEU A 14 -6.35 -7.30 6.54
C LEU A 14 -6.84 -8.59 7.22
N VAL A 15 -6.35 -8.86 8.42
CA VAL A 15 -6.69 -10.08 9.18
C VAL A 15 -8.21 -10.19 9.41
N GLY A 16 -8.90 -9.06 9.64
CA GLY A 16 -10.36 -9.01 9.79
C GLY A 16 -11.15 -9.19 8.48
N GLY A 17 -10.46 -9.25 7.34
CA GLY A 17 -11.06 -9.40 6.02
C GLY A 17 -11.32 -8.08 5.29
N GLU A 18 -11.11 -6.94 5.95
CA GLU A 18 -11.19 -5.61 5.35
C GLU A 18 -10.11 -5.44 4.27
N LYS A 19 -10.35 -4.49 3.37
CA LYS A 19 -9.43 -4.15 2.29
C LYS A 19 -8.70 -2.85 2.62
N LEU A 20 -7.38 -2.89 2.52
CA LEU A 20 -6.53 -1.71 2.53
C LEU A 20 -6.02 -1.45 1.10
N LEU A 21 -6.32 -0.27 0.57
CA LEU A 21 -5.84 0.17 -0.72
C LEU A 21 -4.58 1.02 -0.55
N VAL A 22 -3.46 0.56 -1.13
CA VAL A 22 -2.17 1.24 -1.05
C VAL A 22 -1.76 1.68 -2.46
N SER A 23 -1.49 2.97 -2.61
CA SER A 23 -0.91 3.53 -3.84
C SER A 23 0.55 3.88 -3.57
N GLN A 24 1.46 3.18 -4.25
CA GLN A 24 2.89 3.44 -4.18
C GLN A 24 3.32 4.17 -5.46
N ALA A 25 3.97 5.32 -5.33
CA ALA A 25 4.53 6.02 -6.47
C ALA A 25 5.56 5.14 -7.18
N ASN A 26 5.57 5.16 -8.51
CA ASN A 26 6.59 4.52 -9.31
C ASN A 26 7.84 5.39 -9.25
N LEU A 27 8.70 5.17 -8.25
CA LEU A 27 9.97 5.88 -8.15
C LEU A 27 10.89 5.41 -9.28
N THR A 28 11.28 6.34 -10.16
CA THR A 28 12.26 6.05 -11.22
C THR A 28 13.59 5.65 -10.59
N GLY A 29 14.05 4.43 -10.83
CA GLY A 29 15.34 3.92 -10.37
C GLY A 29 15.29 3.07 -9.10
N GLU A 30 14.18 3.11 -8.34
CA GLU A 30 13.95 2.08 -7.31
C GLU A 30 13.16 0.93 -7.94
N MET A 31 13.72 -0.28 -7.85
CA MET A 31 12.99 -1.46 -8.22
C MET A 31 11.85 -1.62 -7.22
N LEU A 32 10.64 -1.18 -7.60
CA LEU A 32 9.40 -1.68 -6.99
C LEU A 32 9.59 -3.19 -6.86
N PRO A 33 9.33 -3.81 -5.70
CA PRO A 33 9.53 -5.24 -5.56
C PRO A 33 8.66 -5.94 -6.61
N THR A 34 9.30 -6.34 -7.71
CA THR A 34 8.74 -7.11 -8.82
C THR A 34 8.36 -8.52 -8.38
N THR A 35 8.46 -8.78 -7.08
CA THR A 35 8.35 -10.08 -6.41
C THR A 35 7.04 -10.26 -5.64
N LEU A 36 6.18 -9.24 -5.52
CA LEU A 36 4.91 -9.41 -4.82
C LEU A 36 3.91 -10.19 -5.68
N SER A 37 3.53 -11.38 -5.20
CA SER A 37 2.52 -12.24 -5.84
C SER A 37 1.17 -12.15 -5.13
N PRO A 38 0.03 -12.28 -5.85
CA PRO A 38 -1.28 -12.39 -5.21
C PRO A 38 -1.32 -13.52 -4.16
N GLY A 39 -1.90 -13.25 -2.99
CA GLY A 39 -1.97 -14.20 -1.89
C GLY A 39 -0.73 -14.26 -1.00
N GLN A 40 0.36 -13.58 -1.38
CA GLN A 40 1.53 -13.44 -0.51
C GLN A 40 1.20 -12.61 0.73
N GLN A 41 1.60 -13.11 1.89
CA GLN A 41 1.55 -12.32 3.12
C GLN A 41 2.66 -11.27 3.11
N VAL A 42 2.29 -10.03 3.41
CA VAL A 42 3.21 -8.89 3.42
C VAL A 42 3.06 -8.10 4.71
N MET A 43 4.11 -7.41 5.10
CA MET A 43 4.06 -6.39 6.15
C MET A 43 3.96 -5.02 5.48
N ALA A 44 2.95 -4.24 5.86
CA ALA A 44 2.83 -2.84 5.46
C ALA A 44 3.21 -1.95 6.64
N SER A 45 4.02 -0.94 6.39
CA SER A 45 4.49 0.00 7.41
C SER A 45 4.66 1.40 6.82
N TRP A 46 4.37 2.41 7.60
CA TRP A 46 4.57 3.82 7.25
C TRP A 46 5.35 4.52 8.35
N SER A 47 6.14 5.51 7.96
CA SER A 47 6.78 6.39 8.94
C SER A 47 5.71 7.19 9.70
N ARG A 48 5.96 7.48 10.98
CA ARG A 48 4.97 8.15 11.84
C ARG A 48 4.68 9.59 11.41
N ASP A 49 5.66 10.26 10.82
CA ASP A 49 5.60 11.63 10.32
C ASP A 49 4.67 11.80 9.11
N VAL A 50 4.36 10.72 8.38
CA VAL A 50 3.41 10.75 7.25
C VAL A 50 1.99 10.31 7.62
N MET A 51 1.75 9.89 8.87
CA MET A 51 0.43 9.48 9.34
C MET A 51 -0.36 10.67 9.88
N VAL A 52 -1.65 10.74 9.53
CA VAL A 52 -2.58 11.74 10.05
C VAL A 52 -3.29 11.15 11.29
N PRO A 53 -3.40 11.88 12.41
CA PRO A 53 -4.16 11.41 13.57
C PRO A 53 -5.60 11.10 13.19
N LEU A 54 -6.12 9.98 13.71
CA LEU A 54 -7.54 9.70 13.63
C LEU A 54 -8.27 10.68 14.56
N VAL A 55 -9.02 11.60 13.97
CA VAL A 55 -9.95 12.46 14.70
C VAL A 55 -11.33 11.81 14.67
N GLU A 56 -12.05 11.78 15.79
CA GLU A 56 -13.44 11.33 15.80
C GLU A 56 -14.28 12.24 14.90
N GLU A 57 -15.14 11.65 14.07
CA GLU A 57 -16.15 12.43 13.35
C GLU A 57 -17.18 12.94 14.36
N ARG A 58 -17.41 14.26 14.36
CA ARG A 58 -18.29 14.97 15.30
C ARG A 58 -19.72 15.04 14.81
#